data_AF-A0A418VXG9-F1
#
_entry.id   AF-A0A418VXG9-F1
#
_cell.length_a   1.000
_cell.length_b   1.000
_cell.length_c   1.000
_cell.angle_alpha   90.00
_cell.angle_beta   90.00
_cell.angle_gamma   90.00
#
_symmetry.space_group_name_H-M   'P 1'
#
loop_
_entity.id
_entity.type
_entity.pdbx_description
1 polymer ?
#
loop_
_entity_poly.entity_id
_entity_poly.type
_entity_poly.pdbx_seq_one_letter_code
_entity_poly.pdbx_strand_id
1 'polypeptide(L)'
;MGVASVPGSVVGAVNRPSLSTTTTTAPKAAATGVAASSPQDQVSLSPLAKSLHDESLTVFNALSDDQRGQLSALVDSGQLSGEDVHNALKQRLKEARRNAFASMGRMFSNDTAEIRLKGATSGQIDGALRTMLERRSGMVNSLTEMERNGERGSQAYKDLSTQLQARDMNPVLNRLAPGSGITRHFTMDFEDSRLMSTHKEGDAVYKLKATSFNLGDLDRAIRPIGERDATALVNEQSFGAESRVSKDRAFSLDDAIIKPIFSGQPDQTTSSFIRDAFRPPEIEELIPTNTPGIYEIKFKPNPDQDKPSLRELLSKSMPTPSTPAQLEERRNYLTGLFAKYT
;
A
#
# COMPACT_ATOMS: atom_id res chain seq x y z
N MET A 1 55.46 -34.22 -13.71
CA MET A 1 54.51 -33.97 -12.61
C MET A 1 53.56 -35.15 -12.57
N GLY A 2 53.43 -35.84 -11.44
CA GLY A 2 52.78 -37.15 -11.38
C GLY A 2 51.27 -37.07 -11.20
N VAL A 3 50.55 -37.88 -11.97
CA VAL A 3 49.17 -38.29 -11.66
C VAL A 3 49.23 -39.52 -10.75
N ALA A 4 48.48 -39.52 -9.64
CA ALA A 4 48.43 -40.63 -8.70
C ALA A 4 47.01 -40.81 -8.13
N SER A 5 46.57 -42.07 -8.10
CA SER A 5 45.21 -42.51 -7.78
C SER A 5 44.99 -42.82 -6.29
N VAL A 6 43.75 -42.66 -5.80
CA VAL A 6 43.16 -43.46 -4.68
C VAL A 6 41.62 -43.57 -4.90
N PRO A 7 40.84 -44.39 -4.15
CA PRO A 7 40.08 -45.50 -4.75
C PRO A 7 38.54 -45.38 -4.62
N GLY A 8 37.79 -46.44 -5.00
CA GLY A 8 36.32 -46.48 -5.00
C GLY A 8 35.65 -47.46 -4.01
N SER A 9 34.34 -47.69 -4.24
CA SER A 9 33.38 -48.47 -3.42
C SER A 9 33.01 -47.83 -2.05
N VAL A 10 31.82 -47.99 -1.46
CA VAL A 10 30.77 -49.02 -1.64
C VAL A 10 29.34 -48.46 -1.47
N VAL A 11 28.33 -49.30 -1.73
CA VAL A 11 26.87 -49.09 -1.57
C VAL A 11 26.46 -48.72 -0.13
N GLY A 12 25.40 -47.89 0.01
CA GLY A 12 24.79 -47.57 1.30
C GLY A 12 23.33 -47.09 1.21
N ALA A 13 22.41 -47.95 0.77
CA ALA A 13 20.98 -47.65 0.83
C ALA A 13 20.46 -47.79 2.28
N VAL A 14 20.11 -46.68 2.92
CA VAL A 14 19.60 -46.69 4.31
C VAL A 14 18.09 -46.98 4.31
N ASN A 15 17.77 -48.23 4.61
CA ASN A 15 16.43 -48.70 4.94
C ASN A 15 15.82 -47.86 6.08
N ARG A 16 14.57 -47.40 5.93
CA ARG A 16 13.72 -46.99 7.06
C ARG A 16 12.73 -48.12 7.39
N PRO A 17 12.51 -48.42 8.69
CA PRO A 17 11.73 -49.59 9.09
C PRO A 17 10.23 -49.40 8.86
N SER A 18 9.62 -50.31 8.12
CA SER A 18 8.17 -50.52 8.13
C SER A 18 7.79 -51.39 9.33
N LEU A 19 6.79 -50.95 10.11
CA LEU A 19 6.26 -51.74 11.23
C LEU A 19 5.47 -52.93 10.70
N SER A 20 5.79 -54.13 11.20
CA SER A 20 4.98 -55.33 11.00
C SER A 20 3.74 -55.30 11.89
N THR A 21 2.56 -55.36 11.28
CA THR A 21 1.33 -55.84 11.96
C THR A 21 0.78 -57.06 11.22
N THR A 22 1.06 -58.24 11.76
CA THR A 22 0.46 -59.51 11.36
C THR A 22 -0.99 -59.60 11.80
N THR A 23 -1.90 -59.88 10.86
CA THR A 23 -3.07 -60.72 11.13
C THR A 23 -3.50 -61.44 9.86
N THR A 24 -3.39 -62.77 9.87
CA THR A 24 -3.81 -63.65 8.77
C THR A 24 -5.16 -64.27 9.13
N THR A 25 -6.22 -63.97 8.38
CA THR A 25 -7.40 -64.83 8.27
C THR A 25 -8.15 -64.58 6.95
N ALA A 26 -8.46 -65.65 6.25
CA ALA A 26 -9.34 -65.73 5.08
C ALA A 26 -10.05 -67.11 5.14
N PRO A 27 -11.06 -67.46 4.30
CA PRO A 27 -11.63 -66.69 3.18
C PRO A 27 -13.19 -66.74 3.02
N LYS A 28 -13.67 -66.03 1.98
CA LYS A 28 -14.79 -66.41 1.06
C LYS A 28 -16.25 -66.36 1.54
N ALA A 29 -16.98 -65.35 1.03
CA ALA A 29 -18.24 -65.52 0.27
C ALA A 29 -18.49 -64.26 -0.59
N ALA A 30 -19.28 -64.37 -1.66
CA ALA A 30 -19.48 -63.31 -2.66
C ALA A 30 -20.88 -62.69 -2.62
N ALA A 31 -21.03 -61.40 -2.97
CA ALA A 31 -22.00 -60.91 -3.97
C ALA A 31 -21.94 -59.37 -4.17
N THR A 32 -22.23 -58.95 -5.41
CA THR A 32 -22.82 -57.65 -5.81
C THR A 32 -22.21 -56.33 -5.32
N GLY A 33 -21.35 -55.76 -6.19
CA GLY A 33 -21.59 -54.44 -6.77
C GLY A 33 -21.74 -53.22 -5.85
N VAL A 34 -20.61 -52.66 -5.42
CA VAL A 34 -20.48 -51.22 -5.14
C VAL A 34 -19.34 -50.69 -6.00
N ALA A 35 -19.48 -49.47 -6.51
CA ALA A 35 -18.53 -48.85 -7.43
C ALA A 35 -17.09 -48.91 -6.87
N ALA A 36 -16.13 -49.19 -7.74
CA ALA A 36 -14.72 -49.08 -7.41
C ALA A 36 -14.36 -47.60 -7.21
N SER A 37 -14.56 -47.11 -5.98
CA SER A 37 -13.86 -45.93 -5.48
C SER A 37 -12.38 -46.28 -5.45
N SER A 38 -11.67 -45.93 -6.53
CA SER A 38 -10.21 -45.88 -6.52
C SER A 38 -9.77 -45.15 -5.24
N PRO A 39 -8.75 -45.63 -4.51
CA PRO A 39 -8.13 -44.81 -3.49
C PRO A 39 -7.49 -43.63 -4.22
N GLN A 40 -8.22 -42.52 -4.29
CA GLN A 40 -7.61 -41.23 -4.50
C GLN A 40 -6.64 -41.05 -3.34
N ASP A 41 -5.37 -40.91 -3.67
CA ASP A 41 -4.30 -40.60 -2.74
C ASP A 41 -4.50 -39.15 -2.28
N GLN A 42 -5.53 -38.93 -1.45
CA GLN A 42 -5.91 -37.63 -0.94
C GLN A 42 -4.92 -37.23 0.15
N VAL A 43 -3.78 -36.71 -0.30
CA VAL A 43 -2.82 -35.98 0.52
C VAL A 43 -3.61 -34.93 1.31
N SER A 44 -3.84 -35.21 2.59
CA SER A 44 -4.64 -34.35 3.45
C SER A 44 -3.83 -33.12 3.83
N LEU A 45 -3.85 -32.12 2.94
CA LEU A 45 -3.29 -30.81 3.19
C LEU A 45 -3.94 -30.21 4.44
N SER A 46 -3.12 -29.58 5.30
CA SER A 46 -3.61 -28.88 6.50
C SER A 46 -4.62 -27.80 6.14
N PRO A 47 -5.52 -27.41 7.05
CA PRO A 47 -6.51 -26.37 6.76
C PRO A 47 -5.86 -25.06 6.31
N LEU A 48 -4.70 -24.70 6.89
CA LEU A 48 -3.92 -23.55 6.47
C LEU A 48 -3.39 -23.69 5.03
N ALA A 49 -2.81 -24.84 4.67
CA ALA A 49 -2.29 -25.08 3.31
C ALA A 49 -3.38 -25.06 2.22
N LYS A 50 -4.65 -25.29 2.58
CA LYS A 50 -5.80 -25.17 1.67
C LYS A 50 -6.26 -23.72 1.46
N SER A 51 -6.06 -22.83 2.44
CA SER A 51 -6.47 -21.41 2.37
C SER A 51 -5.39 -20.48 1.82
N LEU A 52 -4.10 -20.85 1.86
CA LEU A 52 -3.03 -19.99 1.37
C LEU A 52 -2.89 -20.02 -0.15
N HIS A 53 -3.21 -18.90 -0.79
CA HIS A 53 -3.00 -18.65 -2.23
C HIS A 53 -2.54 -17.21 -2.49
N ASP A 54 -2.08 -16.96 -3.73
CA ASP A 54 -1.65 -15.65 -4.25
C ASP A 54 -0.71 -14.89 -3.29
N GLU A 55 -1.18 -13.74 -2.81
CA GLU A 55 -0.45 -12.81 -1.95
C GLU A 55 -0.19 -13.40 -0.56
N SER A 56 -1.16 -14.10 0.02
CA SER A 56 -1.03 -14.73 1.34
C SER A 56 0.04 -15.83 1.34
N LEU A 57 0.12 -16.62 0.26
CA LEU A 57 1.15 -17.64 0.07
C LEU A 57 2.53 -17.02 -0.13
N THR A 58 2.60 -15.92 -0.90
CA THR A 58 3.83 -15.14 -1.10
C THR A 58 4.36 -14.60 0.24
N VAL A 59 3.47 -14.09 1.10
CA VAL A 59 3.82 -13.65 2.46
C VAL A 59 4.26 -14.82 3.33
N PHE A 60 3.52 -15.92 3.38
CA PHE A 60 3.82 -17.08 4.21
C PHE A 60 5.20 -17.69 3.89
N ASN A 61 5.59 -17.70 2.62
CA ASN A 61 6.90 -18.16 2.17
C ASN A 61 8.05 -17.20 2.57
N ALA A 62 7.76 -15.92 2.85
CA ALA A 62 8.73 -14.93 3.30
C ALA A 62 8.99 -14.96 4.81
N LEU A 63 8.12 -15.62 5.59
CA LEU A 63 8.27 -15.80 7.04
C LEU A 63 9.41 -16.78 7.39
N SER A 64 9.85 -16.77 8.65
CA SER A 64 10.69 -17.85 9.19
C SER A 64 9.90 -19.14 9.39
N ASP A 65 10.59 -20.27 9.55
CA ASP A 65 9.95 -21.55 9.87
C ASP A 65 9.21 -21.51 11.22
N ASP A 66 9.75 -20.80 12.22
CA ASP A 66 9.07 -20.60 13.51
C ASP A 66 7.75 -19.84 13.35
N GLN A 67 7.74 -18.78 12.54
CA GLN A 67 6.52 -18.01 12.25
C GLN A 67 5.50 -18.83 11.46
N ARG A 68 5.94 -19.62 10.47
CA ARG A 68 5.07 -20.57 9.74
C ARG A 68 4.49 -21.63 10.67
N GLY A 69 5.30 -22.14 11.60
CA GLY A 69 4.90 -23.11 12.62
C GLY A 69 3.87 -22.54 13.58
N GLN A 70 4.07 -21.30 14.05
CA GLN A 70 3.09 -20.57 14.87
C GLN A 70 1.75 -20.41 14.14
N LEU A 71 1.74 -19.92 12.89
CA LEU A 71 0.51 -19.77 12.11
C LEU A 71 -0.20 -21.12 11.88
N SER A 72 0.56 -22.19 11.63
CA SER A 72 0.00 -23.54 11.50
C SER A 72 -0.65 -23.99 12.82
N ALA A 73 0.04 -23.85 13.94
CA ALA A 73 -0.48 -24.24 15.26
C ALA A 73 -1.73 -23.44 15.69
N LEU A 74 -1.83 -22.16 15.32
CA LEU A 74 -3.03 -21.34 15.57
C LEU A 74 -4.25 -21.84 14.77
N VAL A 75 -4.03 -22.39 13.57
CA VAL A 75 -5.10 -22.97 12.74
C VAL A 75 -5.45 -24.39 13.18
N ASP A 76 -4.45 -25.22 13.46
CA ASP A 76 -4.65 -26.61 13.89
C ASP A 76 -5.30 -26.70 15.29
N SER A 77 -5.10 -25.70 16.14
CA SER A 77 -5.81 -25.54 17.43
C SER A 77 -7.20 -24.87 17.32
N GLY A 78 -7.59 -24.41 16.13
CA GLY A 78 -8.86 -23.73 15.89
C GLY A 78 -8.97 -22.31 16.47
N GLN A 79 -7.86 -21.71 16.93
CA GLN A 79 -7.85 -20.31 17.40
C GLN A 79 -8.01 -19.31 16.25
N LEU A 80 -7.57 -19.68 15.05
CA LEU A 80 -7.83 -18.98 13.79
C LEU A 80 -8.33 -19.99 12.75
N SER A 81 -9.12 -19.55 11.78
CA SER A 81 -9.31 -20.33 10.56
C SER A 81 -8.15 -20.10 9.58
N GLY A 82 -7.95 -21.03 8.63
CA GLY A 82 -7.00 -20.80 7.53
C GLY A 82 -7.34 -19.55 6.71
N GLU A 83 -8.63 -19.20 6.64
CA GLU A 83 -9.15 -18.00 5.98
C GLU A 83 -8.84 -16.71 6.77
N ASP A 84 -8.83 -16.75 8.11
CA ASP A 84 -8.35 -15.63 8.92
C ASP A 84 -6.86 -15.40 8.68
N VAL A 85 -6.04 -16.46 8.60
CA VAL A 85 -4.61 -16.30 8.28
C VAL A 85 -4.42 -15.78 6.86
N HIS A 86 -5.15 -16.32 5.87
CA HIS A 86 -5.14 -15.83 4.48
C HIS A 86 -5.35 -14.31 4.42
N ASN A 87 -6.48 -13.86 4.97
CA ASN A 87 -6.91 -12.47 4.93
C ASN A 87 -5.98 -11.56 5.74
N ALA A 88 -5.47 -12.03 6.89
CA ALA A 88 -4.53 -11.27 7.69
C ALA A 88 -3.19 -11.02 6.97
N LEU A 89 -2.59 -12.06 6.38
CA LEU A 89 -1.33 -11.94 5.64
C LEU A 89 -1.48 -11.03 4.41
N LYS A 90 -2.58 -11.16 3.69
CA LYS A 90 -2.96 -10.32 2.55
C LYS A 90 -3.14 -8.85 2.94
N GLN A 91 -3.84 -8.56 4.04
CA GLN A 91 -4.00 -7.20 4.59
C GLN A 91 -2.64 -6.57 4.90
N ARG A 92 -1.75 -7.30 5.60
CA ARG A 92 -0.42 -6.76 5.96
C ARG A 92 0.42 -6.45 4.71
N LEU A 93 0.34 -7.26 3.65
CA LEU A 93 1.07 -6.96 2.40
C LEU A 93 0.52 -5.72 1.69
N LYS A 94 -0.81 -5.60 1.57
CA LYS A 94 -1.46 -4.40 1.02
C LYS A 94 -1.09 -3.14 1.81
N GLU A 95 -1.07 -3.23 3.15
CA GLU A 95 -0.62 -2.16 4.03
C GLU A 95 0.88 -1.82 3.83
N ALA A 96 1.76 -2.83 3.71
CA ALA A 96 3.17 -2.63 3.43
C ALA A 96 3.40 -1.90 2.09
N ARG A 97 2.67 -2.30 1.03
CA ARG A 97 2.69 -1.60 -0.27
C ARG A 97 2.21 -0.16 -0.15
N ARG A 98 1.05 0.07 0.50
CA ARG A 98 0.47 1.40 0.69
C ARG A 98 1.42 2.33 1.45
N ASN A 99 2.09 1.81 2.48
CA ASN A 99 3.07 2.56 3.27
C ASN A 99 4.34 2.88 2.45
N ALA A 100 4.84 1.92 1.67
CA ALA A 100 5.98 2.13 0.76
C ALA A 100 5.64 3.17 -0.34
N PHE A 101 4.49 3.03 -1.00
CA PHE A 101 3.99 3.95 -2.03
C PHE A 101 3.84 5.39 -1.50
N ALA A 102 3.22 5.57 -0.33
CA ALA A 102 3.10 6.88 0.30
C ALA A 102 4.47 7.48 0.68
N SER A 103 5.42 6.63 1.09
CA SER A 103 6.78 7.06 1.45
C SER A 103 7.62 7.43 0.22
N MET A 104 7.49 6.69 -0.89
CA MET A 104 8.05 7.07 -2.19
C MET A 104 7.53 8.43 -2.66
N GLY A 105 6.23 8.70 -2.49
CA GLY A 105 5.63 9.99 -2.86
C GLY A 105 6.17 11.17 -2.06
N ARG A 106 6.40 11.00 -0.75
CA ARG A 106 7.06 11.99 0.10
C ARG A 106 8.52 12.19 -0.30
N MET A 107 9.30 11.10 -0.39
CA MET A 107 10.71 11.13 -0.78
C MET A 107 10.92 11.77 -2.16
N PHE A 108 10.12 11.41 -3.17
CA PHE A 108 10.15 12.04 -4.48
C PHE A 108 9.89 13.54 -4.41
N SER A 109 8.89 13.94 -3.64
CA SER A 109 8.50 15.34 -3.54
C SER A 109 9.54 16.19 -2.81
N ASN A 110 10.27 15.59 -1.85
CA ASN A 110 11.41 16.19 -1.18
C ASN A 110 12.62 16.31 -2.10
N ASP A 111 13.05 15.20 -2.73
CA ASP A 111 14.23 15.14 -3.60
C ASP A 111 14.11 16.02 -4.85
N THR A 112 12.89 16.33 -5.31
CA THR A 112 12.64 17.13 -6.53
C THR A 112 12.13 18.56 -6.28
N ALA A 113 12.02 18.99 -5.02
CA ALA A 113 11.52 20.33 -4.68
C ALA A 113 12.32 21.45 -5.39
N GLU A 114 13.65 21.38 -5.37
CA GLU A 114 14.50 22.40 -5.99
C GLU A 114 14.41 22.44 -7.52
N ILE A 115 14.40 21.29 -8.19
CA ILE A 115 14.35 21.26 -9.65
C ILE A 115 13.00 21.74 -10.18
N ARG A 116 11.91 21.49 -9.43
CA ARG A 116 10.57 22.02 -9.73
C ARG A 116 10.53 23.55 -9.60
N LEU A 117 11.10 24.12 -8.54
CA LEU A 117 11.20 25.57 -8.36
C LEU A 117 12.00 26.26 -9.48
N LYS A 118 12.88 25.51 -10.16
CA LYS A 118 13.68 25.96 -11.32
C LYS A 118 13.02 25.65 -12.68
N GLY A 119 11.75 25.23 -12.71
CA GLY A 119 11.00 25.01 -13.95
C GLY A 119 11.32 23.71 -14.69
N ALA A 120 11.62 22.62 -13.99
CA ALA A 120 11.96 21.34 -14.60
C ALA A 120 10.93 20.80 -15.61
N THR A 121 11.44 20.24 -16.70
CA THR A 121 10.67 19.55 -17.76
C THR A 121 10.19 18.16 -17.29
N SER A 122 9.16 17.57 -17.96
CA SER A 122 8.68 16.22 -17.61
C SER A 122 9.82 15.20 -17.62
N GLY A 123 10.69 15.21 -18.64
CA GLY A 123 11.81 14.26 -18.71
C GLY A 123 12.79 14.35 -17.53
N GLN A 124 12.99 15.54 -16.95
CA GLN A 124 13.80 15.72 -15.73
C GLN A 124 13.07 15.19 -14.48
N ILE A 125 11.75 15.39 -14.38
CA ILE A 125 10.91 14.87 -13.31
C ILE A 125 10.83 13.33 -13.36
N ASP A 126 10.63 12.77 -14.55
CA ASP A 126 10.55 11.33 -14.82
C ASP A 126 11.91 10.63 -14.61
N GLY A 127 13.03 11.29 -14.97
CA GLY A 127 14.38 10.85 -14.66
C GLY A 127 14.67 10.84 -13.16
N ALA A 128 14.34 11.93 -12.46
CA ALA A 128 14.49 12.01 -11.01
C ALA A 128 13.63 10.97 -10.26
N LEU A 129 12.46 10.61 -10.80
CA LEU A 129 11.61 9.55 -10.25
C LEU A 129 12.33 8.19 -10.30
N ARG A 130 12.92 7.82 -11.45
CA ARG A 130 13.68 6.56 -11.58
C ARG A 130 14.87 6.50 -10.62
N THR A 131 15.70 7.56 -10.58
CA THR A 131 16.84 7.66 -9.65
C THR A 131 16.41 7.65 -8.18
N MET A 132 15.20 8.11 -7.85
CA MET A 132 14.62 8.00 -6.51
C MET A 132 14.21 6.55 -6.19
N LEU A 133 13.48 5.88 -7.09
CA LEU A 133 13.03 4.50 -6.92
C LEU A 133 14.21 3.52 -6.81
N GLU A 134 15.20 3.61 -7.71
CA GLU A 134 16.40 2.77 -7.69
C GLU A 134 17.19 2.91 -6.38
N ARG A 135 17.47 4.14 -5.98
CA ARG A 135 18.18 4.47 -4.74
C ARG A 135 17.42 3.98 -3.50
N ARG A 136 16.09 4.15 -3.47
CA ARG A 136 15.25 3.71 -2.34
C ARG A 136 15.22 2.18 -2.24
N SER A 137 15.00 1.49 -3.36
CA SER A 137 15.06 0.02 -3.44
C SER A 137 16.43 -0.49 -2.96
N GLY A 138 17.52 0.13 -3.40
CA GLY A 138 18.88 -0.16 -2.91
C GLY A 138 19.00 -0.05 -1.39
N MET A 139 18.57 1.07 -0.79
CA MET A 139 18.61 1.25 0.67
C MET A 139 17.78 0.20 1.42
N VAL A 140 16.57 -0.14 0.93
CA VAL A 140 15.71 -1.16 1.59
C VAL A 140 16.29 -2.57 1.45
N ASN A 141 16.89 -2.90 0.31
CA ASN A 141 17.58 -4.17 0.11
C ASN A 141 18.79 -4.31 1.06
N SER A 142 19.64 -3.28 1.17
CA SER A 142 20.76 -3.28 2.11
C SER A 142 20.32 -3.33 3.58
N LEU A 143 19.22 -2.67 3.97
CA LEU A 143 18.63 -2.84 5.32
C LEU A 143 18.16 -4.28 5.56
N THR A 144 17.57 -4.92 4.55
CA THR A 144 17.09 -6.30 4.62
C THR A 144 18.26 -7.30 4.71
N GLU A 145 19.34 -7.06 3.98
CA GLU A 145 20.57 -7.86 4.01
C GLU A 145 21.27 -7.74 5.37
N MET A 146 21.47 -6.52 5.88
CA MET A 146 22.00 -6.30 7.23
C MET A 146 21.13 -6.96 8.31
N GLU A 147 19.80 -6.95 8.18
CA GLU A 147 18.93 -7.70 9.11
C GLU A 147 19.13 -9.22 9.05
N ARG A 148 19.30 -9.80 7.85
CA ARG A 148 19.59 -11.23 7.68
C ARG A 148 20.96 -11.61 8.24
N ASN A 149 21.94 -10.72 8.15
CA ASN A 149 23.28 -10.91 8.70
C ASN A 149 23.37 -10.64 10.22
N GLY A 150 22.26 -10.26 10.87
CA GLY A 150 22.22 -9.94 12.30
C GLY A 150 22.75 -8.54 12.66
N GLU A 151 23.11 -7.73 11.66
CA GLU A 151 23.76 -6.42 11.80
C GLU A 151 22.80 -5.27 12.15
N ARG A 152 21.55 -5.58 12.54
CA ARG A 152 20.51 -4.60 12.92
C ARG A 152 20.94 -3.64 14.05
N GLY A 153 21.85 -4.08 14.92
CA GLY A 153 22.42 -3.26 15.99
C GLY A 153 23.56 -2.32 15.54
N SER A 154 24.11 -2.53 14.35
CA SER A 154 25.28 -1.82 13.82
C SER A 154 25.01 -0.33 13.60
N GLN A 155 26.08 0.46 13.55
CA GLN A 155 25.97 1.88 13.19
C GLN A 155 25.55 2.05 11.73
N ALA A 156 26.08 1.24 10.80
CA ALA A 156 25.72 1.27 9.39
C ALA A 156 24.22 1.04 9.15
N TYR A 157 23.61 0.08 9.85
CA TYR A 157 22.16 -0.14 9.79
C TYR A 157 21.37 1.07 10.29
N LYS A 158 21.78 1.67 11.43
CA LYS A 158 21.14 2.87 11.98
C LYS A 158 21.26 4.06 11.03
N ASP A 159 22.46 4.33 10.51
CA ASP A 159 22.72 5.43 9.58
C ASP A 159 21.89 5.29 8.31
N LEU A 160 21.82 4.09 7.72
CA LEU A 160 21.02 3.84 6.52
C LEU A 160 19.51 3.95 6.80
N SER A 161 19.06 3.49 7.96
CA SER A 161 17.66 3.62 8.39
C SER A 161 17.28 5.10 8.61
N THR A 162 18.17 5.88 9.25
CA THR A 162 18.00 7.33 9.44
C THR A 162 18.03 8.08 8.11
N GLN A 163 18.89 7.70 7.15
CA GLN A 163 18.89 8.30 5.81
C GLN A 163 17.58 8.06 5.04
N LEU A 164 17.00 6.86 5.17
CA LEU A 164 15.70 6.54 4.57
C LEU A 164 14.57 7.34 5.23
N GLN A 165 14.57 7.46 6.56
CA GLN A 165 13.57 8.22 7.32
C GLN A 165 13.66 9.74 7.10
N ALA A 166 14.86 10.32 7.09
CA ALA A 166 15.07 11.75 6.90
C ALA A 166 14.61 12.24 5.51
N ARG A 167 14.70 11.37 4.49
CA ARG A 167 14.13 11.64 3.15
C ARG A 167 12.62 11.49 3.09
N ASP A 168 12.03 10.67 3.96
CA ASP A 168 10.58 10.54 4.10
C ASP A 168 9.95 11.75 4.82
N MET A 169 10.70 12.36 5.75
CA MET A 169 10.23 13.43 6.64
C MET A 169 11.01 14.75 6.47
N ASN A 170 10.74 15.48 5.38
CA ASN A 170 11.20 16.86 5.21
C ASN A 170 10.00 17.84 5.17
N PRO A 171 9.93 18.86 6.05
CA PRO A 171 8.77 19.74 6.19
C PRO A 171 8.60 20.80 5.08
N VAL A 172 9.52 20.91 4.11
CA VAL A 172 9.45 21.91 3.03
C VAL A 172 8.15 21.79 2.20
N LEU A 173 7.52 20.62 2.17
CA LEU A 173 6.27 20.37 1.43
C LEU A 173 4.99 20.93 2.07
N ASN A 174 5.01 21.41 3.32
CA ASN A 174 3.84 22.10 3.91
C ASN A 174 3.52 23.47 3.25
N ARG A 175 4.19 23.83 2.15
CA ARG A 175 4.00 25.08 1.40
C ARG A 175 3.61 24.92 -0.08
N LEU A 176 3.59 23.70 -0.62
CA LEU A 176 3.13 23.46 -1.99
C LEU A 176 1.66 23.03 -1.96
N ALA A 177 0.79 23.86 -2.53
CA ALA A 177 -0.65 23.67 -2.49
C ALA A 177 -1.10 22.37 -3.20
N PRO A 178 -2.19 21.73 -2.73
CA PRO A 178 -2.84 20.66 -3.47
C PRO A 178 -3.37 21.22 -4.81
N GLY A 179 -2.87 20.71 -5.93
CA GLY A 179 -3.27 21.15 -7.27
C GLY A 179 -2.13 21.22 -8.29
N SER A 180 -0.87 21.33 -7.85
CA SER A 180 0.27 21.09 -8.74
C SER A 180 0.39 19.59 -9.07
N GLY A 181 0.63 19.23 -10.35
CA GLY A 181 0.66 17.84 -10.85
C GLY A 181 1.75 16.91 -10.28
N ILE A 182 2.41 17.34 -9.20
CA ILE A 182 3.38 16.62 -8.37
C ILE A 182 2.88 15.23 -7.96
N THR A 183 1.56 15.09 -7.73
CA THR A 183 0.96 13.87 -7.23
C THR A 183 0.66 12.81 -8.29
N ARG A 184 0.73 13.08 -9.61
CA ARG A 184 0.22 12.15 -10.65
C ARG A 184 0.76 10.71 -10.55
N HIS A 185 2.02 10.57 -10.12
CA HIS A 185 2.75 9.31 -9.97
C HIS A 185 2.41 8.56 -8.66
N PHE A 186 1.75 9.25 -7.73
CA PHE A 186 1.46 8.83 -6.36
C PHE A 186 0.00 9.11 -5.96
N THR A 187 -0.89 9.30 -6.95
CA THR A 187 -2.32 9.39 -6.72
C THR A 187 -2.80 8.00 -6.36
N MET A 188 -3.33 7.84 -5.15
CA MET A 188 -3.88 6.59 -4.67
C MET A 188 -5.27 6.38 -5.26
N ASP A 189 -5.44 5.32 -6.04
CA ASP A 189 -6.75 4.85 -6.49
C ASP A 189 -7.39 4.00 -5.38
N PHE A 190 -8.60 4.37 -4.96
CA PHE A 190 -9.37 3.66 -3.93
C PHE A 190 -10.07 2.41 -4.49
N GLU A 191 -10.14 2.25 -5.82
CA GLU A 191 -10.59 1.02 -6.48
C GLU A 191 -9.42 0.04 -6.72
N ASP A 192 -8.17 0.44 -6.48
CA ASP A 192 -7.02 -0.44 -6.65
C ASP A 192 -6.90 -1.43 -5.47
N SER A 193 -7.48 -2.61 -5.67
CA SER A 193 -7.47 -3.75 -4.76
C SER A 193 -6.08 -4.26 -4.38
N ARG A 194 -5.01 -3.82 -5.07
CA ARG A 194 -3.60 -4.12 -4.76
C ARG A 194 -3.06 -3.31 -3.58
N LEU A 195 -3.71 -2.17 -3.30
CA LEU A 195 -3.40 -1.23 -2.20
C LEU A 195 -4.52 -1.17 -1.15
N MET A 196 -5.76 -1.47 -1.54
CA MET A 196 -6.94 -1.37 -0.68
C MET A 196 -7.35 -2.71 -0.07
N SER A 197 -7.72 -2.64 1.22
CA SER A 197 -8.15 -3.80 2.01
C SER A 197 -9.63 -3.71 2.38
N THR A 198 -10.23 -4.88 2.59
CA THR A 198 -11.64 -5.04 2.99
C THR A 198 -11.80 -5.13 4.51
N HIS A 199 -13.02 -4.90 5.03
CA HIS A 199 -13.31 -5.09 6.46
C HIS A 199 -12.95 -6.49 6.96
N LYS A 200 -13.21 -7.54 6.17
CA LYS A 200 -12.82 -8.93 6.46
C LYS A 200 -11.30 -9.08 6.62
N GLU A 201 -10.53 -8.43 5.75
CA GLU A 201 -9.06 -8.37 5.83
C GLU A 201 -8.59 -7.62 7.10
N GLY A 202 -9.25 -6.53 7.49
CA GLY A 202 -8.97 -5.81 8.72
C GLY A 202 -9.25 -6.64 9.99
N ASP A 203 -10.44 -7.24 10.07
CA ASP A 203 -10.89 -8.05 11.20
C ASP A 203 -9.99 -9.28 11.41
N ALA A 204 -9.53 -9.90 10.31
CA ALA A 204 -8.56 -10.99 10.33
C ALA A 204 -7.23 -10.60 11.01
N VAL A 205 -6.73 -9.37 10.77
CA VAL A 205 -5.52 -8.87 11.46
C VAL A 205 -5.78 -8.58 12.94
N TYR A 206 -6.97 -8.10 13.32
CA TYR A 206 -7.33 -7.96 14.74
C TYR A 206 -7.34 -9.32 15.46
N LYS A 207 -7.90 -10.37 14.82
CA LYS A 207 -7.85 -11.75 15.34
C LYS A 207 -6.41 -12.25 15.45
N LEU A 208 -5.60 -12.11 14.40
CA LEU A 208 -4.20 -12.54 14.42
C LEU A 208 -3.40 -11.82 15.53
N LYS A 209 -3.62 -10.51 15.73
CA LYS A 209 -3.02 -9.74 16.82
C LYS A 209 -3.41 -10.27 18.21
N ALA A 210 -4.66 -10.72 18.38
CA ALA A 210 -5.15 -11.26 19.66
C ALA A 210 -4.48 -12.60 20.05
N THR A 211 -3.95 -13.36 19.08
CA THR A 211 -3.22 -14.62 19.35
C THR A 211 -1.78 -14.42 19.85
N SER A 212 -1.34 -13.18 20.09
CA SER A 212 0.05 -12.81 20.42
C SER A 212 1.08 -13.12 19.32
N PHE A 213 0.65 -13.42 18.09
CA PHE A 213 1.53 -13.53 16.93
C PHE A 213 2.24 -12.19 16.66
N ASN A 214 3.56 -12.22 16.45
CA ASN A 214 4.37 -11.01 16.32
C ASN A 214 4.22 -10.35 14.94
N LEU A 215 3.23 -9.47 14.83
CA LEU A 215 3.01 -8.64 13.63
C LEU A 215 4.25 -7.82 13.23
N GLY A 216 5.09 -7.40 14.19
CA GLY A 216 6.32 -6.65 13.89
C GLY A 216 7.41 -7.48 13.19
N ASP A 217 7.41 -8.80 13.38
CA ASP A 217 8.28 -9.71 12.63
C ASP A 217 7.72 -10.01 11.24
N LEU A 218 6.40 -10.15 11.12
CA LEU A 218 5.70 -10.26 9.82
C LEU A 218 5.94 -9.01 8.97
N ASP A 219 5.76 -7.81 9.54
CA ASP A 219 5.99 -6.53 8.86
C ASP A 219 7.45 -6.40 8.36
N ARG A 220 8.43 -6.83 9.17
CA ARG A 220 9.84 -6.84 8.76
C ARG A 220 10.12 -7.79 7.61
N ALA A 221 9.45 -8.96 7.55
CA ALA A 221 9.59 -9.95 6.49
C ALA A 221 8.95 -9.50 5.16
N ILE A 222 7.77 -8.86 5.21
CA ILE A 222 7.04 -8.43 4.00
C ILE A 222 7.47 -7.07 3.45
N ARG A 223 8.09 -6.20 4.25
CA ARG A 223 8.61 -4.89 3.82
C ARG A 223 9.36 -4.88 2.48
N PRO A 224 10.36 -5.76 2.20
CA PRO A 224 11.02 -5.79 0.89
C PRO A 224 10.07 -6.19 -0.25
N ILE A 225 9.04 -7.00 0.02
CA ILE A 225 8.01 -7.37 -0.95
C ILE A 225 7.10 -6.15 -1.23
N GLY A 226 6.61 -5.50 -0.18
CA GLY A 226 5.79 -4.28 -0.29
C GLY A 226 6.50 -3.14 -1.00
N GLU A 227 7.81 -2.96 -0.76
CA GLU A 227 8.65 -1.96 -1.44
C GLU A 227 8.83 -2.27 -2.94
N ARG A 228 9.13 -3.52 -3.30
CA ARG A 228 9.25 -3.97 -4.68
C ARG A 228 7.92 -3.85 -5.43
N ASP A 229 6.83 -4.29 -4.81
CA ASP A 229 5.49 -4.25 -5.38
C ASP A 229 5.01 -2.80 -5.56
N ALA A 230 5.22 -1.92 -4.56
CA ALA A 230 4.94 -0.49 -4.70
C ALA A 230 5.77 0.17 -5.81
N THR A 231 7.04 -0.20 -5.96
CA THR A 231 7.88 0.27 -7.08
C THR A 231 7.31 -0.14 -8.44
N ALA A 232 6.77 -1.36 -8.56
CA ALA A 232 6.11 -1.83 -9.78
C ALA A 232 4.83 -1.02 -10.08
N LEU A 233 4.00 -0.74 -9.07
CA LEU A 233 2.79 0.08 -9.19
C LEU A 233 3.11 1.53 -9.61
N VAL A 234 4.15 2.14 -9.03
CA VAL A 234 4.59 3.49 -9.45
C VAL A 234 5.09 3.47 -10.89
N ASN A 235 5.81 2.44 -11.32
CA ASN A 235 6.27 2.31 -12.71
C ASN A 235 5.11 2.08 -13.71
N GLU A 236 4.10 1.30 -13.33
CA GLU A 236 2.84 1.15 -14.10
C GLU A 236 2.16 2.52 -14.28
N GLN A 237 1.88 3.21 -13.16
CA GLN A 237 1.20 4.51 -13.14
C GLN A 237 1.99 5.64 -13.84
N SER A 238 3.31 5.57 -13.83
CA SER A 238 4.19 6.63 -14.35
C SER A 238 4.63 6.43 -15.78
N PHE A 239 4.81 5.17 -16.21
CA PHE A 239 5.48 4.81 -17.46
C PHE A 239 4.74 3.76 -18.28
N GLY A 240 3.56 3.30 -17.85
CA GLY A 240 2.79 2.26 -18.55
C GLY A 240 3.45 0.88 -18.52
N ALA A 241 4.35 0.63 -17.56
CA ALA A 241 5.00 -0.67 -17.42
C ALA A 241 4.00 -1.74 -16.93
N GLU A 242 4.11 -2.97 -17.44
CA GLU A 242 3.33 -4.10 -16.91
C GLU A 242 3.70 -4.38 -15.46
N SER A 243 2.72 -4.33 -14.56
CA SER A 243 2.90 -4.67 -13.16
C SER A 243 2.74 -6.16 -12.92
N ARG A 244 3.63 -6.70 -12.09
CA ARG A 244 3.59 -8.09 -11.61
C ARG A 244 2.68 -8.27 -10.40
N VAL A 245 2.02 -7.20 -9.94
CA VAL A 245 1.11 -7.21 -8.79
C VAL A 245 -0.31 -7.45 -9.30
N SER A 246 -0.82 -8.67 -9.08
CA SER A 246 -2.17 -9.09 -9.48
C SER A 246 -3.25 -8.32 -8.73
N LYS A 247 -4.30 -7.88 -9.44
CA LYS A 247 -5.51 -7.35 -8.78
C LYS A 247 -6.25 -8.49 -8.07
N ASP A 248 -6.64 -8.23 -6.83
CA ASP A 248 -7.51 -9.08 -6.02
C ASP A 248 -8.94 -9.05 -6.59
N ARG A 249 -9.43 -10.22 -7.02
CA ARG A 249 -10.74 -10.39 -7.65
C ARG A 249 -11.91 -10.43 -6.66
N ALA A 250 -11.63 -10.64 -5.38
CA ALA A 250 -12.64 -10.70 -4.32
C ALA A 250 -12.87 -9.32 -3.65
N PHE A 251 -12.12 -8.30 -4.06
CA PHE A 251 -12.27 -6.94 -3.55
C PHE A 251 -13.52 -6.27 -4.10
N SER A 252 -14.23 -5.57 -3.22
CA SER A 252 -15.29 -4.62 -3.56
C SER A 252 -15.07 -3.32 -2.79
N LEU A 253 -15.34 -2.18 -3.43
CA LEU A 253 -15.29 -0.86 -2.80
C LEU A 253 -16.33 -0.75 -1.66
N ASP A 254 -17.44 -1.48 -1.74
CA ASP A 254 -18.45 -1.54 -0.68
C ASP A 254 -17.93 -2.25 0.59
N ASP A 255 -16.99 -3.18 0.43
CA ASP A 255 -16.35 -3.90 1.54
C ASP A 255 -15.05 -3.21 2.00
N ALA A 256 -14.58 -2.14 1.34
CA ALA A 256 -13.30 -1.49 1.63
C ALA A 256 -13.27 -0.77 2.99
N ILE A 257 -12.18 -0.95 3.75
CA ILE A 257 -11.94 -0.29 5.05
C ILE A 257 -11.92 1.23 4.90
N ILE A 258 -11.35 1.72 3.79
CA ILE A 258 -11.24 3.15 3.47
C ILE A 258 -12.14 3.41 2.27
N LYS A 259 -13.25 4.11 2.50
CA LYS A 259 -14.15 4.55 1.44
C LYS A 259 -13.84 6.00 1.05
N PRO A 260 -13.72 6.31 -0.26
CA PRO A 260 -13.60 7.70 -0.71
C PRO A 260 -14.87 8.47 -0.35
N ILE A 261 -14.71 9.65 0.27
CA ILE A 261 -15.82 10.57 0.51
C ILE A 261 -16.08 11.33 -0.80
N PHE A 262 -16.88 10.73 -1.69
CA PHE A 262 -17.41 11.44 -2.85
C PHE A 262 -18.49 12.42 -2.37
N SER A 263 -18.16 13.70 -2.34
CA SER A 263 -19.12 14.77 -2.03
C SER A 263 -20.09 14.97 -3.19
N GLY A 264 -21.18 14.19 -3.17
CA GLY A 264 -22.28 14.27 -4.12
C GLY A 264 -22.16 13.31 -5.31
N GLN A 265 -23.26 12.64 -5.65
CA GLN A 265 -23.45 12.15 -7.01
C GLN A 265 -23.49 13.36 -7.96
N PRO A 266 -22.96 13.25 -9.19
CA PRO A 266 -22.99 14.34 -10.15
C PRO A 266 -24.39 14.48 -10.76
N ASP A 267 -25.26 15.22 -10.07
CA ASP A 267 -26.40 15.83 -10.75
C ASP A 267 -25.88 16.97 -11.65
N GLN A 268 -26.37 17.05 -12.89
CA GLN A 268 -25.64 17.72 -13.98
C GLN A 268 -25.52 19.26 -13.82
N THR A 269 -26.21 19.84 -12.84
CA THR A 269 -26.26 21.27 -12.54
C THR A 269 -25.12 21.79 -11.66
N THR A 270 -24.47 20.96 -10.83
CA THR A 270 -23.33 21.42 -9.99
C THR A 270 -21.99 21.45 -10.73
N SER A 271 -21.89 20.76 -11.86
CA SER A 271 -20.65 20.63 -12.64
C SER A 271 -20.22 21.93 -13.35
N SER A 272 -21.17 22.79 -13.74
CA SER A 272 -20.88 24.13 -14.27
C SER A 272 -20.35 25.06 -13.17
N PHE A 273 -21.04 25.13 -12.03
CA PHE A 273 -20.69 26.06 -10.95
C PHE A 273 -19.27 25.82 -10.39
N ILE A 274 -18.84 24.56 -10.28
CA ILE A 274 -17.47 24.23 -9.85
C ILE A 274 -16.43 24.53 -10.93
N ARG A 275 -16.76 24.38 -12.23
CA ARG A 275 -15.86 24.79 -13.33
C ARG A 275 -15.64 26.30 -13.35
N ASP A 276 -16.69 27.08 -13.14
CA ASP A 276 -16.62 28.53 -13.24
C ASP A 276 -16.01 29.16 -11.98
N ALA A 277 -16.31 28.63 -10.78
CA ALA A 277 -15.73 29.10 -9.52
C ALA A 277 -14.22 28.80 -9.36
N PHE A 278 -13.69 27.82 -10.09
CA PHE A 278 -12.26 27.44 -10.06
C PHE A 278 -11.55 27.63 -11.42
N ARG A 279 -12.11 28.44 -12.33
CA ARG A 279 -11.44 28.80 -13.58
C ARG A 279 -10.19 29.62 -13.23
N PRO A 280 -8.96 29.15 -13.56
CA PRO A 280 -7.76 29.94 -13.28
C PRO A 280 -7.82 31.25 -14.09
N PRO A 281 -7.40 32.39 -13.53
CA PRO A 281 -7.49 33.67 -14.21
C PRO A 281 -6.62 33.65 -15.47
N GLU A 282 -7.21 34.03 -16.61
CA GLU A 282 -6.48 34.14 -17.88
C GLU A 282 -5.43 35.25 -17.76
N ILE A 283 -4.17 34.90 -18.03
CA ILE A 283 -3.08 35.87 -18.13
C ILE A 283 -3.32 36.70 -19.40
N GLU A 284 -3.42 38.02 -19.23
CA GLU A 284 -3.56 38.99 -20.31
C GLU A 284 -2.18 39.34 -20.89
N GLU A 285 -1.19 39.59 -20.02
CA GLU A 285 0.13 40.07 -20.42
C GLU A 285 1.20 39.71 -19.37
N LEU A 286 2.42 39.46 -19.83
CA LEU A 286 3.62 39.32 -18.99
C LEU A 286 4.49 40.56 -19.18
N ILE A 287 4.48 41.46 -18.19
CA ILE A 287 5.19 42.73 -18.24
C ILE A 287 6.62 42.51 -17.70
N PRO A 288 7.68 42.68 -18.50
CA PRO A 288 9.06 42.54 -18.01
C PRO A 288 9.38 43.66 -17.02
N THR A 289 9.93 43.30 -15.85
CA THR A 289 10.39 44.29 -14.87
C THR A 289 11.85 44.68 -15.09
N ASN A 290 12.31 45.71 -14.39
CA ASN A 290 13.73 46.14 -14.41
C ASN A 290 14.71 45.12 -13.79
N THR A 291 14.23 43.99 -13.25
CA THR A 291 15.09 42.91 -12.74
C THR A 291 15.10 41.74 -13.74
N PRO A 292 16.27 41.33 -14.27
CA PRO A 292 16.36 40.24 -15.24
C PRO A 292 15.71 38.95 -14.71
N GLY A 293 14.78 38.40 -15.50
CA GLY A 293 14.05 37.16 -15.16
C GLY A 293 12.81 37.35 -14.28
N ILE A 294 12.45 38.57 -13.87
CA ILE A 294 11.22 38.85 -13.13
C ILE A 294 10.21 39.54 -14.06
N TYR A 295 9.03 38.96 -14.17
CA TYR A 295 7.88 39.48 -14.91
C TYR A 295 6.71 39.73 -13.95
N GLU A 296 6.02 40.85 -14.14
CA GLU A 296 4.75 41.13 -13.50
C GLU A 296 3.62 40.56 -14.36
N ILE A 297 2.73 39.78 -13.75
CA ILE A 297 1.67 39.04 -14.46
C ILE A 297 0.38 39.85 -14.37
N LYS A 298 -0.07 40.39 -15.52
CA LYS A 298 -1.36 41.06 -15.62
C LYS A 298 -2.43 40.03 -16.00
N PHE A 299 -3.44 39.88 -15.16
CA PHE A 299 -4.58 38.99 -15.40
C PHE A 299 -5.73 39.79 -16.02
N LYS A 300 -6.52 39.15 -16.91
CA LYS A 300 -7.76 39.75 -17.39
C LYS A 300 -8.72 39.98 -16.21
N PRO A 301 -9.42 41.12 -16.14
CA PRO A 301 -10.46 41.34 -15.13
C PRO A 301 -11.56 40.28 -15.30
N ASN A 302 -11.94 39.62 -14.20
CA ASN A 302 -12.98 38.61 -14.21
C ASN A 302 -14.35 39.31 -14.05
N PRO A 303 -15.30 39.16 -14.99
CA PRO A 303 -16.59 39.88 -14.95
C PRO A 303 -17.46 39.58 -13.70
N ASP A 304 -17.15 38.54 -12.92
CA ASP A 304 -17.82 38.21 -11.66
C ASP A 304 -17.20 38.85 -10.40
N GLN A 305 -16.17 39.71 -10.52
CA GLN A 305 -15.44 40.29 -9.37
C GLN A 305 -16.26 41.19 -8.42
N ASP A 306 -17.46 41.66 -8.81
CA ASP A 306 -18.33 42.45 -7.93
C ASP A 306 -19.07 41.60 -6.87
N LYS A 307 -18.96 40.26 -6.91
CA LYS A 307 -19.50 39.37 -5.88
C LYS A 307 -18.47 39.20 -4.75
N PRO A 308 -18.77 39.59 -3.49
CA PRO A 308 -17.83 39.40 -2.39
C PRO A 308 -17.51 37.92 -2.23
N SER A 309 -16.23 37.60 -2.07
CA SER A 309 -15.80 36.22 -1.97
C SER A 309 -16.44 35.51 -0.77
N LEU A 310 -16.62 34.19 -0.86
CA LEU A 310 -17.13 33.37 0.24
C LEU A 310 -16.29 33.56 1.53
N ARG A 311 -14.99 33.87 1.37
CA ARG A 311 -14.07 34.22 2.45
C ARG A 311 -14.36 35.59 3.08
N GLU A 312 -14.76 36.59 2.29
CA GLU A 312 -15.16 37.93 2.79
C GLU A 312 -16.55 37.91 3.44
N LEU A 313 -17.48 37.11 2.90
CA LEU A 313 -18.79 36.87 3.53
C LEU A 313 -18.63 36.17 4.88
N LEU A 314 -17.67 35.24 5.02
CA LEU A 314 -17.36 34.58 6.28
C LEU A 314 -16.47 35.42 7.22
N SER A 315 -15.71 36.39 6.73
CA SER A 315 -14.89 37.28 7.57
C SER A 315 -15.64 38.53 8.05
N LYS A 316 -16.75 38.90 7.42
CA LYS A 316 -17.62 40.00 7.88
C LYS A 316 -18.45 39.58 9.09
N SER A 317 -17.79 39.69 10.25
CA SER A 317 -18.38 39.82 11.59
C SER A 317 -19.36 38.73 12.06
N MET A 318 -18.81 37.68 12.67
CA MET A 318 -19.36 37.12 13.91
C MET A 318 -18.23 36.96 14.93
N PRO A 319 -18.39 37.41 16.19
CA PRO A 319 -17.42 37.12 17.24
C PRO A 319 -17.37 35.62 17.54
N THR A 320 -16.23 35.14 18.04
CA THR A 320 -16.08 33.73 18.43
C THR A 320 -17.12 33.37 19.49
N PRO A 321 -17.98 32.35 19.26
CA PRO A 321 -19.03 32.01 20.21
C PRO A 321 -18.43 31.53 21.53
N SER A 322 -18.73 32.23 22.61
CA SER A 322 -18.27 31.94 23.97
C SER A 322 -19.31 31.20 24.82
N THR A 323 -20.53 31.05 24.30
CA THR A 323 -21.64 30.33 24.93
C THR A 323 -22.31 29.36 23.95
N PRO A 324 -22.96 28.27 24.43
CA PRO A 324 -23.71 27.35 23.57
C PRO A 324 -24.81 28.03 22.75
N ALA A 325 -25.48 29.05 23.29
CA ALA A 325 -26.51 29.81 22.56
C ALA A 325 -25.94 30.52 21.32
N GLN A 326 -24.76 31.14 21.42
CA GLN A 326 -24.08 31.77 20.29
C GLN A 326 -23.57 30.75 19.26
N LEU A 327 -23.30 29.51 19.68
CA LEU A 327 -22.95 28.42 18.75
C LEU A 327 -24.16 28.01 17.90
N GLU A 328 -25.34 27.90 18.52
CA GLU A 328 -26.60 27.57 17.83
C GLU A 328 -27.04 28.71 16.89
N GLU A 329 -26.92 29.97 17.33
CA GLU A 329 -27.18 31.15 16.50
C GLU A 329 -26.24 31.21 15.29
N ARG A 330 -24.95 30.94 15.48
CA ARG A 330 -23.96 30.84 14.39
C ARG A 330 -24.28 29.70 13.43
N ARG A 331 -24.71 28.53 13.93
CA ARG A 331 -25.16 27.40 13.09
C ARG A 331 -26.34 27.83 12.22
N ASN A 332 -27.39 28.41 12.83
CA ASN A 332 -28.59 28.85 12.13
C ASN A 332 -28.29 29.93 11.08
N TYR A 333 -27.41 30.88 11.38
CA TYR A 333 -26.95 31.88 10.42
C TYR A 333 -26.22 31.25 9.22
N LEU A 334 -25.29 30.31 9.47
CA LEU A 334 -24.58 29.62 8.39
C LEU A 334 -25.53 28.78 7.52
N THR A 335 -26.47 28.05 8.13
CA THR A 335 -27.51 27.30 7.40
C THR A 335 -28.40 28.22 6.55
N GLY A 336 -28.81 29.37 7.10
CA GLY A 336 -29.58 30.38 6.36
C GLY A 336 -28.78 31.07 5.24
N LEU A 337 -27.46 31.22 5.41
CA LEU A 337 -26.57 31.72 4.36
C LEU A 337 -26.47 30.69 3.22
N PHE A 338 -26.21 29.41 3.54
CA PHE A 338 -26.17 28.34 2.54
C PHE A 338 -27.46 28.28 1.71
N ALA A 339 -28.63 28.26 2.37
CA ALA A 339 -29.94 28.22 1.71
C ALA A 339 -30.28 29.46 0.84
N LYS A 340 -29.47 30.52 0.89
CA LYS A 340 -29.63 31.75 0.08
C LYS A 340 -28.67 31.82 -1.11
N TYR A 341 -27.67 30.94 -1.15
CA TYR A 341 -26.61 30.90 -2.17
C TYR A 341 -26.48 29.52 -2.86
N THR A 342 -27.46 28.64 -2.66
CA THR A 342 -27.71 27.40 -3.40
C THR A 342 -29.08 27.49 -4.08
#